data_AF-A0AAD8K8J0-F1
#
_entry.id   AF-A0AAD8K8J0-F1
#
_cell.length_a   1.000
_cell.length_b   1.000
_cell.length_c   1.000
_cell.angle_alpha   90.00
_cell.angle_beta   90.00
_cell.angle_gamma   90.00
#
_symmetry.space_group_name_H-M   'P 1'
#
loop_
_entity.id
_entity.type
_entity.pdbx_description
1 polymer ?
#
loop_
_entity_poly.entity_id
_entity_poly.type
_entity_poly.pdbx_seq_one_letter_code
_entity_poly.pdbx_strand_id
1 'polypeptide(L)'
;MQEPNTCLSRKLSYSTVKYQGNRHTCRLQNSFQHVMPSRSKDSKNVTNAVCVSNGFPTGRTRDTATNLVESALNALDILFRFSRPYAAMATVFSVLSTSLLAVERLSDLSPLFFVKVFQAIIGGVFMQIYVCGFNQICDIQIDKINKPYLPLASGELTMKAAIIVTVLSAIMSLSIVLISGSWPLFFGLFAWFVVGTAYSANMLPLLRWKRFPYTAILYMINSRALAIPFGYYIHVQSAIRGGLLTLSRRHFFSIGMLIVFSVVLILFKDIPDIKGDEMHGIKSLASQIGPQRMFWSCIWLLGTAYSVSIFIGATSSSTWSKYVTILGHFATVLSLWVRAKSVDIKNTESTSLMYLFLWKLFYVEYLLLPLVR
;
A
#
# COMPACT_ATOMS: atom_id res chain seq x y z
N MET A 1 35.17 30.42 51.54
CA MET A 1 36.15 31.08 50.66
C MET A 1 35.48 31.28 49.31
N GLN A 2 35.28 32.55 48.98
CA GLN A 2 34.52 33.06 47.84
C GLN A 2 35.50 33.89 47.01
N GLU A 3 35.25 33.93 45.69
CA GLU A 3 35.86 34.80 44.64
C GLU A 3 37.24 34.44 44.03
N PRO A 4 37.57 34.93 42.80
CA PRO A 4 36.71 35.56 41.78
C PRO A 4 36.90 35.07 40.32
N ASN A 5 35.91 35.44 39.51
CA ASN A 5 35.92 35.49 38.05
C ASN A 5 37.05 36.35 37.48
N THR A 6 37.68 35.90 36.39
CA THR A 6 38.34 36.81 35.42
C THR A 6 37.92 36.47 34.00
N CYS A 7 37.29 37.45 33.38
CA CYS A 7 36.83 37.49 32.00
C CYS A 7 38.00 37.95 31.12
N LEU A 8 38.38 37.17 30.09
CA LEU A 8 39.35 37.59 29.07
C LEU A 8 38.73 37.42 27.68
N SER A 9 38.35 38.57 27.12
CA SER A 9 37.91 38.78 25.74
C SER A 9 39.05 38.47 24.76
N ARG A 10 38.80 37.60 23.77
CA ARG A 10 39.64 37.48 22.57
C ARG A 10 38.75 37.37 21.33
N LYS A 11 38.78 38.43 20.50
CA LYS A 11 38.13 38.48 19.18
C LYS A 11 38.98 37.76 18.12
N LEU A 12 38.29 36.89 17.37
CA LEU A 12 38.37 36.57 15.93
C LEU A 12 39.69 36.09 15.29
N SER A 13 39.62 34.88 14.71
CA SER A 13 39.81 34.69 13.26
C SER A 13 39.25 33.32 12.83
N TYR A 14 38.20 33.30 12.01
CA TYR A 14 37.68 32.08 11.38
C TYR A 14 38.42 31.85 10.06
N SER A 15 39.17 30.76 9.96
CA SER A 15 39.75 30.27 8.71
C SER A 15 38.92 29.08 8.20
N THR A 16 38.27 29.28 7.06
CA THR A 16 37.51 28.26 6.33
C THR A 16 38.46 27.36 5.55
N VAL A 17 38.68 26.13 6.05
CA VAL A 17 39.38 25.08 5.31
C VAL A 17 38.36 24.30 4.46
N LYS A 18 38.48 24.43 3.13
CA LYS A 18 37.77 23.59 2.16
C LYS A 18 38.37 22.19 2.18
N TYR A 19 37.58 21.18 2.54
CA TYR A 19 37.91 19.77 2.31
C TYR A 19 37.09 19.25 1.11
N GLN A 20 37.79 18.88 0.05
CA GLN A 20 37.24 18.44 -1.22
C GLN A 20 37.14 16.90 -1.19
N GLY A 21 35.94 16.38 -0.91
CA GLY A 21 35.68 14.93 -0.88
C GLY A 21 35.23 14.41 -2.24
N ASN A 22 36.06 13.58 -2.87
CA ASN A 22 35.70 12.80 -4.06
C ASN A 22 34.68 11.71 -3.68
N ARG A 23 33.45 11.81 -4.19
CA ARG A 23 32.48 10.69 -4.25
C ARG A 23 32.21 10.36 -5.70
N HIS A 24 32.60 9.15 -6.11
CA HIS A 24 32.10 8.53 -7.33
C HIS A 24 30.65 8.10 -7.10
N THR A 25 29.72 8.77 -7.78
CA THR A 25 28.31 8.35 -7.90
C THR A 25 28.02 8.02 -9.35
N CYS A 26 27.87 6.73 -9.63
CA CYS A 26 27.32 6.23 -10.89
C CYS A 26 25.81 6.52 -10.88
N ARG A 27 25.37 7.44 -11.73
CA ARG A 27 23.98 7.93 -11.80
C ARG A 27 23.32 7.30 -13.03
N LEU A 28 22.44 6.32 -12.81
CA LEU A 28 21.47 5.88 -13.81
C LEU A 28 20.34 6.92 -13.88
N GLN A 29 20.19 7.47 -15.07
CA GLN A 29 19.34 8.59 -15.43
C GLN A 29 17.94 8.06 -15.78
N ASN A 30 16.94 8.36 -14.95
CA ASN A 30 15.54 8.29 -15.36
C ASN A 30 15.10 9.67 -15.84
N SER A 31 14.75 9.72 -17.11
CA SER A 31 14.31 10.89 -17.87
C SER A 31 12.88 11.27 -17.50
N PHE A 32 12.72 12.44 -16.88
CA PHE A 32 11.52 13.28 -17.01
C PHE A 32 12.01 14.74 -17.06
N GLN A 33 12.03 15.31 -18.27
CA GLN A 33 12.40 16.71 -18.52
C GLN A 33 11.28 17.63 -18.03
N HIS A 34 11.56 18.41 -16.97
CA HIS A 34 10.82 19.64 -16.71
C HIS A 34 11.33 20.74 -17.65
N VAL A 35 10.43 21.28 -18.47
CA VAL A 35 10.67 22.49 -19.26
C VAL A 35 10.60 23.69 -18.32
N MET A 36 11.72 24.37 -18.13
CA MET A 36 11.81 25.69 -17.48
C MET A 36 12.28 26.70 -18.54
N PRO A 37 11.58 27.83 -18.76
CA PRO A 37 12.11 28.89 -19.61
C PRO A 37 13.18 29.70 -18.87
N SER A 38 14.28 29.93 -19.59
CA SER A 38 15.48 30.66 -19.21
C SER A 38 15.21 32.14 -18.87
N ARG A 39 15.98 32.66 -17.92
CA ARG A 39 16.01 34.05 -17.45
C ARG A 39 17.03 34.83 -18.28
N SER A 40 16.62 35.80 -19.10
CA SER A 40 17.55 36.80 -19.65
C SER A 40 17.59 38.03 -18.74
N LYS A 41 18.81 38.47 -18.43
CA LYS A 41 19.11 39.78 -17.85
C LYS A 41 19.31 40.74 -19.03
N ASP A 42 18.61 41.86 -19.03
CA ASP A 42 19.09 43.09 -19.65
C ASP A 42 18.56 44.31 -18.87
N SER A 43 19.45 45.29 -18.70
CA SER A 43 19.24 46.51 -17.91
C SER A 43 19.16 47.75 -18.81
N LYS A 44 18.42 48.77 -18.34
CA LYS A 44 18.29 50.18 -18.83
C LYS A 44 17.30 50.31 -20.01
N ASN A 45 16.34 51.23 -20.08
CA ASN A 45 16.19 52.61 -19.59
C ASN A 45 14.69 52.96 -19.43
N VAL A 46 14.40 54.00 -18.63
CA VAL A 46 13.08 54.59 -18.38
C VAL A 46 12.61 55.44 -19.56
N THR A 47 11.34 55.29 -19.98
CA THR A 47 10.51 56.38 -20.53
C THR A 47 9.03 56.07 -20.28
N ASN A 48 8.33 57.05 -19.71
CA ASN A 48 6.89 57.05 -19.47
C ASN A 48 6.10 57.00 -20.78
N ALA A 49 5.21 56.02 -20.92
CA ALA A 49 4.09 56.07 -21.85
C ALA A 49 2.85 55.51 -21.15
N VAL A 50 1.91 56.40 -20.85
CA VAL A 50 0.57 56.05 -20.38
C VAL A 50 -0.20 55.50 -21.57
N CYS A 51 -0.38 54.18 -21.63
CA CYS A 51 -1.40 53.54 -22.45
C CYS A 51 -2.50 53.05 -21.53
N VAL A 52 -3.64 53.74 -21.54
CA VAL A 52 -4.89 53.24 -20.94
C VAL A 52 -5.38 52.11 -21.84
N SER A 53 -4.99 50.87 -21.53
CA SER A 53 -5.65 49.70 -22.10
C SER A 53 -6.90 49.39 -21.27
N ASN A 54 -8.07 49.77 -21.77
CA ASN A 54 -9.33 49.16 -21.35
C ASN A 54 -9.39 47.72 -21.90
N GLY A 55 -8.57 46.84 -21.32
CA GLY A 55 -8.65 45.40 -21.52
C GLY A 55 -9.56 44.81 -20.46
N PHE A 56 -10.74 44.32 -20.86
CA PHE A 56 -11.55 43.44 -20.03
C PHE A 56 -10.65 42.30 -19.49
N PRO A 57 -10.71 41.95 -18.18
CA PRO A 57 -9.79 40.99 -17.59
C PRO A 57 -10.19 39.56 -18.00
N THR A 58 -9.80 39.15 -19.20
CA THR A 58 -9.93 37.76 -19.68
C THR A 58 -8.78 36.87 -19.22
N GLY A 59 -7.71 37.44 -18.65
CA GLY A 59 -6.57 36.68 -18.08
C GLY A 59 -6.80 36.17 -16.66
N ARG A 60 -7.59 36.88 -15.84
CA ARG A 60 -7.76 36.56 -14.41
C ARG A 60 -8.50 35.23 -14.20
N THR A 61 -9.48 34.93 -15.05
CA THR A 61 -10.25 33.69 -14.98
C THR A 61 -9.46 32.47 -15.43
N ARG A 62 -8.56 32.62 -16.40
CA ARG A 62 -7.71 31.52 -16.91
C ARG A 62 -6.65 31.12 -15.87
N ASP A 63 -5.99 32.10 -15.26
CA ASP A 63 -5.01 31.87 -14.18
C ASP A 63 -5.67 31.29 -12.92
N THR A 64 -6.88 31.74 -12.58
CA THR A 64 -7.63 31.21 -11.42
C THR A 64 -8.11 29.78 -11.67
N ALA A 65 -8.56 29.46 -12.90
CA ALA A 65 -8.99 28.12 -13.26
C ALA A 65 -7.80 27.12 -13.31
N THR A 66 -6.64 27.52 -13.82
CA THR A 66 -5.42 26.69 -13.76
C THR A 66 -4.99 26.41 -12.33
N ASN A 67 -5.07 27.42 -11.44
CA ASN A 67 -4.75 27.26 -10.02
C ASN A 67 -5.72 26.30 -9.29
N LEU A 68 -7.01 26.29 -9.65
CA LEU A 68 -8.00 25.37 -9.08
C LEU A 68 -7.78 23.92 -9.52
N VAL A 69 -7.50 23.71 -10.80
CA VAL A 69 -7.22 22.37 -11.35
C VAL A 69 -5.95 21.80 -10.73
N GLU A 70 -4.88 22.59 -10.64
CA GLU A 70 -3.63 22.16 -10.01
C GLU A 70 -3.82 21.84 -8.52
N SER A 71 -4.57 22.67 -7.78
CA SER A 71 -4.92 22.39 -6.39
C SER A 71 -5.73 21.11 -6.24
N ALA A 72 -6.66 20.83 -7.15
CA ALA A 72 -7.47 19.61 -7.14
C ALA A 72 -6.61 18.37 -7.44
N LEU A 73 -5.71 18.45 -8.43
CA LEU A 73 -4.78 17.37 -8.76
C LEU A 73 -3.83 17.07 -7.60
N ASN A 74 -3.31 18.10 -6.93
CA ASN A 74 -2.47 17.94 -5.74
C ASN A 74 -3.23 17.28 -4.59
N ALA A 75 -4.49 17.68 -4.36
CA ALA A 75 -5.33 17.04 -3.34
C ALA A 75 -5.59 15.56 -3.68
N LEU A 76 -5.86 15.24 -4.95
CA LEU A 76 -6.06 13.86 -5.41
C LEU A 76 -4.79 13.01 -5.23
N ASP A 77 -3.61 13.54 -5.55
CA ASP A 77 -2.34 12.84 -5.35
C ASP A 77 -2.08 12.57 -3.85
N ILE A 78 -2.34 13.55 -2.98
CA ILE A 78 -2.25 13.39 -1.53
C ILE A 78 -3.19 12.28 -1.04
N LEU A 79 -4.45 12.28 -1.49
CA LEU A 79 -5.42 11.24 -1.13
C LEU A 79 -5.03 9.87 -1.68
N PHE A 80 -4.49 9.83 -2.90
CA PHE A 80 -3.98 8.61 -3.51
C PHE A 80 -2.83 8.02 -2.68
N ARG A 81 -1.83 8.82 -2.30
CA ARG A 81 -0.74 8.40 -1.41
C ARG A 81 -1.25 7.99 -0.02
N PHE A 82 -2.24 8.70 0.52
CA PHE A 82 -2.87 8.39 1.80
C PHE A 82 -3.58 7.03 1.80
N SER A 83 -4.17 6.62 0.66
CA SER A 83 -4.83 5.31 0.50
C SER A 83 -3.88 4.11 0.52
N ARG A 84 -2.55 4.34 0.44
CA ARG A 84 -1.52 3.33 0.18
C ARG A 84 -1.84 2.52 -1.10
N PRO A 85 -1.51 3.07 -2.29
CA PRO A 85 -1.96 2.52 -3.58
C PRO A 85 -1.68 1.04 -3.77
N TYR A 86 -0.54 0.54 -3.27
CA TYR A 86 -0.20 -0.87 -3.37
C TYR A 86 -1.21 -1.78 -2.65
N ALA A 87 -1.68 -1.37 -1.46
CA ALA A 87 -2.66 -2.12 -0.68
C ALA A 87 -4.07 -2.01 -1.29
N ALA A 88 -4.41 -0.85 -1.86
CA ALA A 88 -5.67 -0.64 -2.58
C ALA A 88 -5.74 -1.48 -3.86
N MET A 89 -4.66 -1.50 -4.66
CA MET A 89 -4.57 -2.35 -5.85
C MET A 89 -4.68 -3.83 -5.49
N ALA A 90 -4.06 -4.28 -4.41
CA ALA A 90 -4.23 -5.66 -3.93
C ALA A 90 -5.69 -6.00 -3.65
N THR A 91 -6.46 -5.07 -3.09
CA THR A 91 -7.90 -5.27 -2.84
C THR A 91 -8.67 -5.41 -4.16
N VAL A 92 -8.38 -4.58 -5.16
CA VAL A 92 -8.99 -4.70 -6.49
C VAL A 92 -8.68 -6.06 -7.11
N PHE A 93 -7.39 -6.45 -7.14
CA PHE A 93 -6.97 -7.76 -7.64
C PHE A 93 -7.59 -8.92 -6.85
N SER A 94 -7.73 -8.79 -5.54
CA SER A 94 -8.40 -9.78 -4.70
C SER A 94 -9.84 -9.97 -5.12
N VAL A 95 -10.61 -8.89 -5.27
CA VAL A 95 -12.02 -8.97 -5.68
C VAL A 95 -12.11 -9.63 -7.05
N LEU A 96 -11.33 -9.16 -8.03
CA LEU A 96 -11.32 -9.72 -9.38
C LEU A 96 -10.98 -11.21 -9.39
N SER A 97 -9.92 -11.59 -8.68
CA SER A 97 -9.46 -12.97 -8.57
C SER A 97 -10.53 -13.88 -7.95
N THR A 98 -11.08 -13.50 -6.79
CA THR A 98 -12.12 -14.28 -6.11
C THR A 98 -13.41 -14.35 -6.91
N SER A 99 -13.72 -13.30 -7.68
CA SER A 99 -14.91 -13.28 -8.55
C SER A 99 -14.75 -14.23 -9.72
N LEU A 100 -13.57 -14.28 -10.34
CA LEU A 100 -13.25 -15.18 -11.44
C LEU A 100 -13.18 -16.65 -10.97
N LEU A 101 -12.84 -16.93 -9.71
CA LEU A 101 -12.94 -18.27 -9.15
C LEU A 101 -14.38 -18.82 -9.12
N ALA A 102 -15.39 -17.93 -9.10
CA ALA A 102 -16.81 -18.30 -9.17
C ALA A 102 -17.29 -18.62 -10.60
N VAL A 103 -16.51 -18.24 -11.62
CA VAL A 103 -16.86 -18.42 -13.04
C VAL A 103 -16.47 -19.82 -13.50
N GLU A 104 -17.43 -20.57 -14.01
CA GLU A 104 -17.19 -21.88 -14.62
C GLU A 104 -17.36 -21.85 -16.14
N ARG A 105 -18.30 -21.04 -16.63
CA ARG A 105 -18.65 -20.89 -18.05
C ARG A 105 -18.68 -19.42 -18.44
N LEU A 106 -18.46 -19.13 -19.71
CA LEU A 106 -18.53 -17.74 -20.22
C LEU A 106 -19.93 -17.13 -20.05
N SER A 107 -20.98 -17.95 -20.02
CA SER A 107 -22.36 -17.53 -19.74
C SER A 107 -22.55 -16.96 -18.33
N ASP A 108 -21.64 -17.24 -17.40
CA ASP A 108 -21.71 -16.73 -16.02
C ASP A 108 -21.36 -15.23 -15.95
N LEU A 109 -20.73 -14.68 -17.00
CA LEU A 109 -20.36 -13.26 -17.13
C LEU A 109 -21.55 -12.40 -17.55
N SER A 110 -22.56 -12.32 -16.68
CA SER A 110 -23.76 -11.51 -16.88
C SER A 110 -23.55 -10.03 -16.47
N PRO A 111 -24.42 -9.10 -16.91
CA PRO A 111 -24.41 -7.73 -16.39
C PRO A 111 -24.48 -7.66 -14.86
N LEU A 112 -25.25 -8.57 -14.24
CA LEU A 112 -25.37 -8.65 -12.78
C LEU A 112 -24.04 -9.06 -12.12
N PHE A 113 -23.27 -9.97 -12.74
CA PHE A 113 -21.92 -10.31 -12.29
C PHE A 113 -21.04 -9.06 -12.21
N PHE A 114 -20.99 -8.25 -13.28
CA PHE A 114 -20.17 -7.04 -13.30
C PHE A 114 -20.64 -6.00 -12.27
N VAL A 115 -21.95 -5.84 -12.06
CA VAL A 115 -22.49 -4.96 -11.01
C VAL A 115 -22.00 -5.41 -9.63
N LYS A 116 -22.05 -6.70 -9.32
CA LYS A 116 -21.59 -7.23 -8.03
C LYS A 116 -20.07 -7.10 -7.84
N VAL A 117 -19.30 -7.37 -8.89
CA VAL A 117 -17.84 -7.13 -8.87
C VAL A 117 -17.54 -5.66 -8.60
N PHE A 118 -18.24 -4.75 -9.26
CA PHE A 118 -18.06 -3.30 -9.07
C PHE A 118 -18.44 -2.85 -7.65
N GLN A 119 -19.56 -3.34 -7.11
CA GLN A 119 -19.95 -3.10 -5.71
C GLN A 119 -18.87 -3.56 -4.73
N ALA A 120 -18.33 -4.78 -4.91
CA ALA A 120 -17.27 -5.31 -4.07
C ALA A 120 -15.95 -4.52 -4.19
N ILE A 121 -15.57 -4.08 -5.41
CA ILE A 121 -14.40 -3.23 -5.64
C ILE A 121 -14.53 -1.91 -4.90
N ILE A 122 -15.63 -1.17 -5.10
CA ILE A 122 -15.78 0.16 -4.49
C ILE A 122 -15.86 0.02 -2.95
N GLY A 123 -16.67 -0.93 -2.46
CA GLY A 123 -16.77 -1.20 -1.02
C GLY A 123 -15.42 -1.56 -0.41
N GLY A 124 -14.66 -2.45 -1.06
CA GLY A 124 -13.34 -2.86 -0.63
C GLY A 124 -12.29 -1.74 -0.65
N VAL A 125 -12.27 -0.91 -1.70
CA VAL A 125 -11.34 0.22 -1.82
C VAL A 125 -11.61 1.26 -0.72
N PHE A 126 -12.87 1.61 -0.47
CA PHE A 126 -13.19 2.54 0.63
C PHE A 126 -12.84 1.95 2.00
N MET A 127 -13.06 0.65 2.24
CA MET A 127 -12.62 0.02 3.49
C MET A 127 -11.09 0.02 3.61
N GLN A 128 -10.38 -0.16 2.49
CA GLN A 128 -8.92 -0.08 2.47
C GLN A 128 -8.42 1.31 2.84
N ILE A 129 -9.05 2.37 2.31
CA ILE A 129 -8.75 3.77 2.65
C ILE A 129 -9.02 4.00 4.13
N TYR A 130 -10.15 3.52 4.66
CA TYR A 130 -10.45 3.62 6.08
C TYR A 130 -9.35 2.98 6.94
N VAL A 131 -9.00 1.71 6.69
CA VAL A 131 -8.04 0.99 7.53
C VAL A 131 -6.63 1.59 7.43
N CYS A 132 -6.21 2.04 6.24
CA CYS A 132 -4.92 2.72 6.06
C CYS A 132 -4.89 4.12 6.68
N GLY A 133 -5.99 4.87 6.57
CA GLY A 133 -6.11 6.20 7.15
C GLY A 133 -6.16 6.15 8.67
N PHE A 134 -6.97 5.25 9.23
CA PHE A 134 -7.04 5.02 10.67
C PHE A 134 -5.69 4.56 11.23
N ASN A 135 -4.99 3.66 10.54
CA ASN A 135 -3.63 3.26 10.93
C ASN A 135 -2.67 4.46 10.97
N GLN A 136 -2.65 5.32 9.95
CA GLN A 136 -1.80 6.52 9.93
C GLN A 136 -2.15 7.51 11.03
N ILE A 137 -3.44 7.70 11.34
CA ILE A 137 -3.88 8.59 12.43
C ILE A 137 -3.33 8.10 13.78
N CYS A 138 -3.43 6.79 14.05
CA CYS A 138 -2.94 6.22 15.31
C CYS A 138 -1.42 6.13 15.42
N ASP A 139 -0.74 5.86 14.30
CA ASP A 139 0.70 5.61 14.25
C ASP A 139 1.51 6.83 13.73
N ILE A 140 0.94 8.05 13.70
CA ILE A 140 1.61 9.24 13.11
C ILE A 140 3.05 9.45 13.62
N GLN A 141 3.32 9.24 14.91
CA GLN A 141 4.66 9.39 15.47
C GLN A 141 5.61 8.26 15.03
N ILE A 142 5.11 7.03 14.89
CA ILE A 142 5.89 5.89 14.36
C ILE A 142 6.17 6.11 12.87
N ASP A 143 5.16 6.54 12.11
CA ASP A 143 5.26 6.76 10.67
C ASP A 143 6.20 7.95 10.35
N LYS A 144 6.35 8.96 11.22
CA LYS A 144 7.40 9.98 11.06
C LYS A 144 8.82 9.43 11.05
N ILE A 145 9.05 8.28 11.68
CA ILE A 145 10.36 7.61 11.70
C ILE A 145 10.47 6.64 10.52
N ASN A 146 9.49 5.74 10.39
CA ASN A 146 9.57 4.62 9.45
C ASN A 146 9.17 5.02 8.02
N LYS A 147 8.22 5.95 7.88
CA LYS A 147 7.57 6.32 6.61
C LYS A 147 7.33 7.84 6.52
N PRO A 148 8.38 8.68 6.63
CA PRO A 148 8.25 10.13 6.69
C PRO A 148 7.62 10.76 5.44
N TYR A 149 7.58 10.03 4.33
CA TYR A 149 6.98 10.44 3.06
C TYR A 149 5.44 10.29 3.03
N LEU A 150 4.82 9.66 4.03
CA LEU A 150 3.36 9.51 4.07
C LEU A 150 2.69 10.87 4.30
N PRO A 151 1.55 11.16 3.65
CA PRO A 151 0.97 12.51 3.67
C PRO A 151 0.68 13.08 5.06
N LEU A 152 0.24 12.24 6.00
CA LEU A 152 -0.02 12.69 7.38
C LEU A 152 1.29 12.87 8.19
N ALA A 153 2.31 12.05 7.92
CA ALA A 153 3.60 12.14 8.59
C ALA A 153 4.45 13.32 8.10
N SER A 154 4.41 13.60 6.78
CA SER A 154 5.09 14.73 6.15
C SER A 154 4.42 16.08 6.43
N GLY A 155 3.14 16.07 6.82
CA GLY A 155 2.35 17.27 7.07
C GLY A 155 1.62 17.82 5.84
N GLU A 156 1.70 17.14 4.70
CA GLU A 156 0.95 17.48 3.48
C GLU A 156 -0.57 17.33 3.66
N LEU A 157 -1.01 16.40 4.53
CA LEU A 157 -2.40 16.21 4.91
C LEU A 157 -2.59 16.56 6.38
N THR A 158 -3.50 17.48 6.68
CA THR A 158 -3.82 17.85 8.07
C THR A 158 -4.52 16.70 8.82
N MET A 159 -4.34 16.62 10.15
CA MET A 159 -5.02 15.63 10.99
C MET A 159 -6.54 15.69 10.84
N LYS A 160 -7.13 16.89 10.78
CA LYS A 160 -8.57 17.08 10.59
C LYS A 160 -9.03 16.50 9.24
N ALA A 161 -8.31 16.78 8.15
CA ALA A 161 -8.63 16.23 6.84
C ALA A 161 -8.48 14.71 6.81
N ALA A 162 -7.42 14.15 7.40
CA ALA A 162 -7.21 12.71 7.50
C ALA A 162 -8.36 12.01 8.24
N ILE A 163 -8.84 12.56 9.35
CA ILE A 163 -10.00 12.05 10.09
C ILE A 163 -11.25 12.07 9.22
N ILE A 164 -11.55 13.20 8.57
CA ILE A 164 -12.73 13.34 7.71
C ILE A 164 -12.71 12.30 6.59
N VAL A 165 -11.60 12.19 5.84
CA VAL A 165 -11.45 11.23 4.74
C VAL A 165 -11.61 9.80 5.24
N THR A 166 -11.00 9.48 6.39
CA THR A 166 -11.08 8.14 7.00
C THR A 166 -12.52 7.78 7.38
N VAL A 167 -13.23 8.68 8.07
CA VAL A 167 -14.63 8.45 8.49
C VAL A 167 -15.57 8.36 7.28
N LEU A 168 -15.44 9.27 6.32
CA LEU A 168 -16.24 9.22 5.09
C LEU A 168 -16.01 7.93 4.31
N SER A 169 -14.77 7.44 4.25
CA SER A 169 -14.46 6.17 3.59
C SER A 169 -15.12 4.98 4.31
N ALA A 170 -15.16 4.97 5.64
CA ALA A 170 -15.88 3.92 6.39
C ALA A 170 -17.38 3.93 6.08
N ILE A 171 -18.00 5.12 6.10
CA ILE A 171 -19.43 5.30 5.79
C ILE A 171 -19.69 4.83 4.36
N MET A 172 -18.94 5.31 3.37
CA MET A 172 -19.12 4.93 1.97
C MET A 172 -18.99 3.43 1.76
N SER A 173 -18.00 2.79 2.38
CA SER A 173 -17.82 1.34 2.27
C SER A 173 -19.03 0.58 2.81
N LEU A 174 -19.47 0.89 4.03
CA LEU A 174 -20.60 0.17 4.65
C LEU A 174 -21.93 0.48 3.94
N SER A 175 -22.14 1.72 3.48
CA SER A 175 -23.34 2.11 2.73
C SER A 175 -23.48 1.37 1.40
N ILE A 176 -22.40 1.22 0.62
CA ILE A 176 -22.44 0.49 -0.66
C ILE A 176 -22.91 -0.94 -0.45
N VAL A 177 -22.48 -1.56 0.65
CA VAL A 177 -22.78 -2.95 0.93
C VAL A 177 -24.20 -3.14 1.44
N LEU A 178 -24.69 -2.20 2.25
CA LEU A 178 -26.11 -2.16 2.64
C LEU A 178 -27.01 -2.01 1.40
N ILE A 179 -26.66 -1.11 0.48
CA ILE A 179 -27.37 -0.91 -0.79
C ILE A 179 -27.30 -2.18 -1.67
N SER A 180 -26.19 -2.91 -1.63
CA SER A 180 -26.03 -4.15 -2.39
C SER A 180 -26.95 -5.30 -1.92
N GLY A 181 -27.53 -5.21 -0.73
CA GLY A 181 -28.38 -6.24 -0.12
C GLY A 181 -27.66 -7.55 0.21
N SER A 182 -26.33 -7.57 0.21
CA SER A 182 -25.53 -8.79 0.37
C SER A 182 -24.95 -8.93 1.78
N TRP A 183 -25.60 -9.78 2.59
CA TRP A 183 -25.14 -10.11 3.94
C TRP A 183 -23.70 -10.64 4.00
N PRO A 184 -23.25 -11.55 3.10
CA PRO A 184 -21.86 -12.04 3.12
C PRO A 184 -20.83 -10.92 2.90
N LEU A 185 -21.10 -10.01 1.95
CA LEU A 185 -20.25 -8.85 1.71
C LEU A 185 -20.24 -7.92 2.92
N PHE A 186 -21.41 -7.72 3.55
CA PHE A 186 -21.56 -6.88 4.74
C PHE A 186 -20.73 -7.41 5.90
N PHE A 187 -20.91 -8.68 6.27
CA PHE A 187 -20.17 -9.28 7.37
C PHE A 187 -18.67 -9.31 7.10
N GLY A 188 -18.24 -9.54 5.85
CA GLY A 188 -16.84 -9.44 5.47
C GLY A 188 -16.29 -8.05 5.76
N LEU A 189 -16.87 -7.00 5.18
CA LEU A 189 -16.39 -5.62 5.32
C LEU A 189 -16.53 -5.07 6.74
N PHE A 190 -17.61 -5.42 7.43
CA PHE A 190 -17.80 -5.08 8.84
C PHE A 190 -16.78 -5.76 9.74
N ALA A 191 -16.46 -7.05 9.51
CA ALA A 191 -15.40 -7.71 10.24
C ALA A 191 -14.04 -7.05 9.97
N TRP A 192 -13.76 -6.64 8.73
CA TRP A 192 -12.52 -5.91 8.43
C TRP A 192 -12.48 -4.53 9.09
N PHE A 193 -13.60 -3.81 9.13
CA PHE A 193 -13.73 -2.57 9.90
C PHE A 193 -13.38 -2.79 11.37
N VAL A 194 -14.04 -3.75 12.03
CA VAL A 194 -13.82 -4.04 13.46
C VAL A 194 -12.39 -4.47 13.73
N VAL A 195 -11.87 -5.44 12.98
CA VAL A 195 -10.51 -5.97 13.20
C VAL A 195 -9.45 -4.92 12.81
N GLY A 196 -9.65 -4.15 11.75
CA GLY A 196 -8.75 -3.06 11.35
C GLY A 196 -8.69 -1.94 12.39
N THR A 197 -9.83 -1.62 13.01
CA THR A 197 -9.91 -0.71 14.16
C THR A 197 -9.15 -1.30 15.35
N ALA A 198 -9.45 -2.54 15.74
CA ALA A 198 -8.82 -3.27 16.84
C ALA A 198 -7.32 -3.55 16.63
N TYR A 199 -6.84 -3.45 15.40
CA TYR A 199 -5.43 -3.55 15.09
C TYR A 199 -4.69 -2.26 15.42
N SER A 200 -5.30 -1.09 15.15
CA SER A 200 -4.64 0.22 15.22
C SER A 200 -4.99 1.05 16.46
N ALA A 201 -6.17 0.84 17.06
CA ALA A 201 -6.72 1.72 18.07
C ALA A 201 -5.90 1.73 19.38
N ASN A 202 -5.21 2.83 19.64
CA ASN A 202 -4.43 3.00 20.87
C ASN A 202 -5.27 3.47 22.08
N MET A 203 -6.55 3.81 21.87
CA MET A 203 -7.41 4.47 22.87
C MET A 203 -8.13 3.51 23.82
N LEU A 204 -8.31 2.24 23.43
CA LEU A 204 -8.92 1.22 24.28
C LEU A 204 -7.83 0.28 24.80
N PRO A 205 -7.80 -0.04 26.11
CA PRO A 205 -6.68 -0.75 26.76
C PRO A 205 -6.39 -2.15 26.19
N LEU A 206 -7.25 -2.67 25.31
CA LEU A 206 -7.14 -4.00 24.68
C LEU A 206 -7.08 -3.99 23.14
N LEU A 207 -7.15 -2.83 22.46
CA LEU A 207 -7.36 -2.74 21.00
C LEU A 207 -6.16 -2.26 20.19
N ARG A 208 -4.93 -2.43 20.70
CA ARG A 208 -3.70 -2.22 19.93
C ARG A 208 -3.04 -3.55 19.58
N TRP A 209 -3.76 -4.39 18.85
CA TRP A 209 -3.32 -5.74 18.50
C TRP A 209 -2.06 -5.78 17.65
N LYS A 210 -1.66 -4.68 16.99
CA LYS A 210 -0.33 -4.57 16.36
C LYS A 210 0.84 -4.86 17.33
N ARG A 211 0.64 -4.72 18.64
CA ARG A 211 1.67 -5.03 19.65
C ARG A 211 2.07 -6.50 19.71
N PHE A 212 1.19 -7.42 19.30
CA PHE A 212 1.48 -8.85 19.31
C PHE A 212 1.61 -9.38 17.87
N PRO A 213 2.73 -10.05 17.53
CA PRO A 213 2.94 -10.56 16.17
C PRO A 213 1.81 -11.49 15.68
N TYR A 214 1.30 -12.35 16.57
CA TYR A 214 0.25 -13.31 16.23
C TYR A 214 -1.06 -12.63 15.83
N THR A 215 -1.46 -11.57 16.52
CA THR A 215 -2.70 -10.86 16.18
C THR A 215 -2.55 -10.02 14.90
N ALA A 216 -1.34 -9.54 14.59
CA ALA A 216 -1.05 -8.92 13.29
C ALA A 216 -1.19 -9.91 12.13
N ILE A 217 -0.68 -11.15 12.32
CA ILE A 217 -0.84 -12.24 11.36
C ILE A 217 -2.32 -12.60 11.17
N LEU A 218 -3.07 -12.79 12.27
CA LEU A 218 -4.50 -13.11 12.20
C LEU A 218 -5.29 -12.00 11.49
N TYR A 219 -4.99 -10.74 11.76
CA TYR A 219 -5.58 -9.61 11.04
C TYR A 219 -5.31 -9.68 9.52
N MET A 220 -4.06 -9.94 9.12
CA MET A 220 -3.71 -10.01 7.70
C MET A 220 -4.35 -11.22 7.01
N ILE A 221 -4.40 -12.37 7.68
CA ILE A 221 -5.09 -13.57 7.17
C ILE A 221 -6.59 -13.29 7.00
N ASN A 222 -7.23 -12.69 8.00
CA ASN A 222 -8.66 -12.40 7.94
C ASN A 222 -9.02 -11.42 6.82
N SER A 223 -8.22 -10.37 6.65
CA SER A 223 -8.46 -9.31 5.65
C SER A 223 -8.07 -9.70 4.21
N ARG A 224 -7.13 -10.63 4.02
CA ARG A 224 -6.59 -10.96 2.68
C ARG A 224 -6.81 -12.39 2.20
N ALA A 225 -7.14 -13.32 3.08
CA ALA A 225 -7.30 -14.74 2.72
C ALA A 225 -8.65 -15.35 3.13
N LEU A 226 -9.26 -14.89 4.22
CA LEU A 226 -10.47 -15.50 4.79
C LEU A 226 -11.72 -14.61 4.63
N ALA A 227 -12.18 -13.93 5.69
CA ALA A 227 -13.52 -13.35 5.75
C ALA A 227 -13.84 -12.41 4.58
N ILE A 228 -12.88 -11.57 4.18
CA ILE A 228 -13.07 -10.61 3.09
C ILE A 228 -13.12 -11.29 1.71
N PRO A 229 -12.08 -12.04 1.27
CA PRO A 229 -12.14 -12.80 0.02
C PRO A 229 -13.35 -13.74 -0.08
N PHE A 230 -13.73 -14.36 1.04
CA PHE A 230 -14.90 -15.23 1.10
C PHE A 230 -16.21 -14.45 0.95
N GLY A 231 -16.31 -13.27 1.58
CA GLY A 231 -17.42 -12.35 1.38
C GLY A 231 -17.56 -11.88 -0.08
N TYR A 232 -16.45 -11.54 -0.73
CA TYR A 232 -16.42 -11.19 -2.17
C TYR A 232 -16.87 -12.36 -3.04
N TYR A 233 -16.35 -13.55 -2.77
CA TYR A 233 -16.68 -14.76 -3.50
C TYR A 233 -18.18 -15.05 -3.44
N ILE A 234 -18.77 -15.14 -2.24
CA ILE A 234 -20.21 -15.45 -2.09
C ILE A 234 -21.06 -14.32 -2.69
N HIS A 235 -20.65 -13.06 -2.50
CA HIS A 235 -21.33 -11.92 -3.09
C HIS A 235 -21.49 -12.11 -4.59
N VAL A 236 -20.40 -12.35 -5.32
CA VAL A 236 -20.44 -12.52 -6.78
C VAL A 236 -21.08 -13.84 -7.17
N GLN A 237 -20.83 -14.92 -6.43
CA GLN A 237 -21.43 -16.22 -6.68
C GLN A 237 -22.96 -16.17 -6.63
N SER A 238 -23.55 -15.29 -5.80
CA SER A 238 -25.01 -15.08 -5.76
C SER A 238 -25.59 -14.61 -7.10
N ALA A 239 -24.82 -13.90 -7.93
CA ALA A 239 -25.24 -13.51 -9.29
C ALA A 239 -25.19 -14.66 -10.30
N ILE A 240 -24.40 -15.71 -10.03
CA ILE A 240 -24.19 -16.84 -10.95
C ILE A 240 -25.09 -18.03 -10.58
N ARG A 241 -25.20 -18.37 -9.28
CA ARG A 241 -25.84 -19.61 -8.79
C ARG A 241 -26.86 -19.41 -7.67
N GLY A 242 -27.44 -18.22 -7.55
CA GLY A 242 -28.46 -17.95 -6.53
C GLY A 242 -27.97 -18.11 -5.08
N GLY A 243 -26.66 -18.10 -4.84
CA GLY A 243 -26.06 -18.05 -3.50
C GLY A 243 -25.67 -19.41 -2.89
N LEU A 244 -25.74 -20.51 -3.64
CA LEU A 244 -25.27 -21.81 -3.14
C LEU A 244 -23.74 -21.84 -3.06
N LEU A 245 -23.19 -21.99 -1.84
CA LEU A 245 -21.75 -22.06 -1.62
C LEU A 245 -21.16 -23.32 -2.28
N THR A 246 -20.23 -23.16 -3.21
CA THR A 246 -19.55 -24.29 -3.87
C THR A 246 -18.04 -24.16 -3.77
N LEU A 247 -17.46 -24.71 -2.71
CA LEU A 247 -16.01 -24.73 -2.55
C LEU A 247 -15.42 -25.91 -3.30
N SER A 248 -14.57 -25.62 -4.27
CA SER A 248 -13.79 -26.62 -5.02
C SER A 248 -12.33 -26.64 -4.58
N ARG A 249 -11.57 -27.65 -5.00
CA ARG A 249 -10.12 -27.77 -4.74
C ARG A 249 -9.33 -26.49 -5.06
N ARG A 250 -9.76 -25.75 -6.10
CA ARG A 250 -9.20 -24.46 -6.53
C ARG A 250 -9.33 -23.37 -5.47
N HIS A 251 -10.43 -23.38 -4.70
CA HIS A 251 -10.66 -22.43 -3.62
C HIS A 251 -9.73 -22.71 -2.44
N PHE A 252 -9.58 -23.98 -2.04
CA PHE A 252 -8.65 -24.35 -0.97
C PHE A 252 -7.20 -24.06 -1.34
N PHE A 253 -6.81 -24.31 -2.58
CA PHE A 253 -5.50 -23.90 -3.10
C PHE A 253 -5.31 -22.38 -2.98
N SER A 254 -6.28 -21.60 -3.45
CA SER A 254 -6.25 -20.14 -3.40
C SER A 254 -6.14 -19.63 -1.96
N ILE A 255 -6.97 -20.14 -1.04
CA ILE A 255 -6.92 -19.77 0.39
C ILE A 255 -5.54 -20.08 0.98
N GLY A 256 -4.97 -21.25 0.67
CA GLY A 256 -3.63 -21.63 1.13
C GLY A 256 -2.56 -20.65 0.68
N MET A 257 -2.54 -20.29 -0.62
CA MET A 257 -1.59 -19.31 -1.16
C MET A 257 -1.79 -17.92 -0.53
N LEU A 258 -3.03 -17.46 -0.41
CA LEU A 258 -3.34 -16.16 0.19
C LEU A 258 -2.94 -16.11 1.68
N ILE A 259 -3.11 -17.20 2.44
CA ILE A 259 -2.64 -17.28 3.83
C ILE A 259 -1.12 -17.12 3.91
N VAL A 260 -0.36 -17.84 3.07
CA VAL A 260 1.10 -17.73 3.04
C VAL A 260 1.53 -16.31 2.71
N PHE A 261 0.94 -15.70 1.69
CA PHE A 261 1.23 -14.31 1.34
C PHE A 261 0.87 -13.32 2.45
N SER A 262 -0.27 -13.50 3.13
CA SER A 262 -0.65 -12.69 4.28
C SER A 262 0.41 -12.72 5.36
N VAL A 263 0.88 -13.92 5.72
CA VAL A 263 1.93 -14.10 6.74
C VAL A 263 3.24 -13.45 6.28
N VAL A 264 3.65 -13.69 5.04
CA VAL A 264 4.89 -13.11 4.49
C VAL A 264 4.82 -11.58 4.47
N LEU A 265 3.74 -10.98 3.97
CA LEU A 265 3.63 -9.53 3.83
C LEU A 265 3.62 -8.83 5.20
N ILE A 266 2.90 -9.36 6.19
CA ILE A 266 2.87 -8.72 7.52
C ILE A 266 4.21 -8.87 8.25
N LEU A 267 4.88 -10.02 8.15
CA LEU A 267 6.19 -10.22 8.77
C LEU A 267 7.29 -9.41 8.08
N PHE A 268 7.25 -9.34 6.75
CA PHE A 268 8.24 -8.62 5.96
C PHE A 268 8.11 -7.11 6.12
N LYS A 269 6.87 -6.60 6.27
CA LYS A 269 6.60 -5.19 6.61
C LYS A 269 7.38 -4.73 7.84
N ASP A 270 7.49 -5.60 8.84
CA ASP A 270 8.08 -5.23 10.13
C ASP A 270 9.61 -5.04 10.05
N ILE A 271 10.28 -5.55 8.99
CA ILE A 271 11.74 -5.41 8.80
C ILE A 271 12.16 -3.94 8.65
N PRO A 272 11.66 -3.18 7.67
CA PRO A 272 11.98 -1.74 7.57
C PRO A 272 11.39 -0.92 8.72
N ASP A 273 10.37 -1.43 9.43
CA ASP A 273 9.67 -0.73 10.51
C ASP A 273 10.33 -0.91 11.92
N ILE A 274 11.35 -1.77 12.06
CA ILE A 274 11.99 -2.12 13.35
C ILE A 274 12.29 -0.88 14.22
N LYS A 275 12.98 0.11 13.64
CA LYS A 275 13.47 1.28 14.40
C LYS A 275 12.32 2.07 15.04
N GLY A 276 11.28 2.40 14.28
CA GLY A 276 10.13 3.15 14.80
C GLY A 276 9.27 2.34 15.76
N ASP A 277 9.14 1.04 15.53
CA ASP A 277 8.38 0.12 16.38
C ASP A 277 9.05 -0.03 17.76
N GLU A 278 10.37 -0.23 17.82
CA GLU A 278 11.13 -0.36 19.07
C GLU A 278 11.05 0.90 19.94
N MET A 279 11.18 2.09 19.34
CA MET A 279 11.08 3.36 20.06
C MET A 279 9.69 3.60 20.68
N HIS A 280 8.66 2.91 20.21
CA HIS A 280 7.30 2.99 20.73
C HIS A 280 6.88 1.72 21.49
N GLY A 281 7.85 0.87 21.88
CA GLY A 281 7.63 -0.31 22.70
C GLY A 281 6.94 -1.48 21.99
N ILE A 282 6.93 -1.49 20.65
CA ILE A 282 6.40 -2.60 19.84
C ILE A 282 7.55 -3.57 19.56
N LYS A 283 7.46 -4.78 20.12
CA LYS A 283 8.44 -5.86 19.90
C LYS A 283 7.97 -6.76 18.75
N SER A 284 8.19 -6.33 17.50
CA SER A 284 7.87 -7.13 16.32
C SER A 284 8.66 -8.45 16.30
N LEU A 285 8.21 -9.43 15.53
CA LEU A 285 8.97 -10.69 15.41
C LEU A 285 10.32 -10.44 14.70
N ALA A 286 10.35 -9.47 13.78
CA ALA A 286 11.56 -9.06 13.07
C ALA A 286 12.65 -8.51 14.01
N SER A 287 12.28 -7.74 15.05
CA SER A 287 13.24 -7.28 16.06
C SER A 287 13.71 -8.40 17.00
N GLN A 288 12.82 -9.36 17.32
CA GLN A 288 13.15 -10.46 18.22
C GLN A 288 14.10 -11.50 17.61
N ILE A 289 13.86 -11.94 16.37
CA ILE A 289 14.68 -12.97 15.71
C ILE A 289 15.81 -12.38 14.84
N GLY A 290 15.77 -11.07 14.60
CA GLY A 290 16.70 -10.32 13.78
C GLY A 290 16.25 -10.18 12.31
N PRO A 291 16.53 -9.03 11.67
CA PRO A 291 16.05 -8.71 10.33
C PRO A 291 16.52 -9.69 9.25
N GLN A 292 17.76 -10.18 9.35
CA GLN A 292 18.32 -11.13 8.38
C GLN A 292 17.62 -12.49 8.43
N ARG A 293 17.35 -13.02 9.64
CA ARG A 293 16.63 -14.28 9.78
C ARG A 293 15.19 -14.12 9.31
N MET A 294 14.52 -13.03 9.69
CA MET A 294 13.15 -12.76 9.26
C MET A 294 13.04 -12.66 7.74
N PHE A 295 13.95 -11.92 7.10
CA PHE A 295 14.01 -11.78 5.65
C PHE A 295 14.05 -13.15 4.97
N TRP A 296 15.07 -13.97 5.29
CA TRP A 296 15.23 -15.27 4.62
C TRP A 296 14.12 -16.26 4.96
N SER A 297 13.56 -16.24 6.17
CA SER A 297 12.38 -17.04 6.52
C SER A 297 11.18 -16.71 5.63
N CYS A 298 10.92 -15.42 5.37
CA CYS A 298 9.85 -15.00 4.46
C CYS A 298 10.10 -15.46 3.01
N ILE A 299 11.35 -15.34 2.53
CA ILE A 299 11.72 -15.79 1.17
C ILE A 299 11.57 -17.30 1.02
N TRP A 300 12.05 -18.09 2.00
CA TRP A 300 11.93 -19.54 1.98
C TRP A 300 10.48 -20.02 2.09
N LEU A 301 9.68 -19.38 2.95
CA LEU A 301 8.26 -19.68 3.09
C LEU A 301 7.52 -19.48 1.77
N LEU A 302 7.72 -18.33 1.12
CA LEU A 302 7.08 -18.02 -0.16
C LEU A 302 7.62 -18.92 -1.30
N GLY A 303 8.93 -19.18 -1.33
CA GLY A 303 9.54 -20.07 -2.31
C GLY A 303 9.05 -21.52 -2.19
N THR A 304 8.84 -22.00 -0.97
CA THR A 304 8.25 -23.32 -0.71
C THR A 304 6.81 -23.37 -1.20
N ALA A 305 6.00 -22.34 -0.90
CA ALA A 305 4.62 -22.27 -1.37
C ALA A 305 4.53 -22.30 -2.91
N TYR A 306 5.37 -21.50 -3.61
CA TYR A 306 5.43 -21.57 -5.07
C TYR A 306 5.88 -22.93 -5.60
N SER A 307 6.84 -23.57 -4.94
CA SER A 307 7.27 -24.92 -5.32
C SER A 307 6.12 -25.92 -5.19
N VAL A 308 5.37 -25.86 -4.09
CA VAL A 308 4.14 -26.66 -3.90
C VAL A 308 3.10 -26.36 -4.99
N SER A 309 2.91 -25.09 -5.36
CA SER A 309 2.00 -24.71 -6.46
C SER A 309 2.41 -25.29 -7.80
N ILE A 310 3.71 -25.35 -8.10
CA ILE A 310 4.23 -26.01 -9.32
C ILE A 310 3.89 -27.51 -9.31
N PHE A 311 4.11 -28.19 -8.19
CA PHE A 311 3.74 -29.61 -8.05
C PHE A 311 2.23 -29.84 -8.19
N ILE A 312 1.40 -28.99 -7.57
CA ILE A 312 -0.06 -29.05 -7.72
C ILE A 312 -0.45 -28.85 -9.18
N GLY A 313 0.13 -27.86 -9.87
CA GLY A 313 -0.09 -27.60 -11.29
C GLY A 313 0.25 -28.81 -12.17
N ALA A 314 1.33 -29.53 -11.87
CA ALA A 314 1.71 -30.76 -12.59
C ALA A 314 0.65 -31.87 -12.48
N THR A 315 -0.11 -31.91 -11.38
CA THR A 315 -1.21 -32.86 -11.19
C THR A 315 -2.53 -32.49 -11.89
N SER A 316 -2.62 -31.28 -12.49
CA SER A 316 -3.84 -30.88 -13.20
C SER A 316 -4.07 -31.74 -14.45
N SER A 317 -5.33 -32.14 -14.69
CA SER A 317 -5.73 -32.83 -15.91
C SER A 317 -5.87 -31.87 -17.10
N SER A 318 -6.00 -30.57 -16.84
CA SER A 318 -6.17 -29.55 -17.87
C SER A 318 -4.82 -29.08 -18.39
N THR A 319 -4.51 -29.38 -19.66
CA THR A 319 -3.21 -29.07 -20.26
C THR A 319 -2.87 -27.58 -20.21
N TRP A 320 -3.81 -26.69 -20.52
CA TRP A 320 -3.56 -25.25 -20.50
C TRP A 320 -3.31 -24.75 -19.07
N SER A 321 -4.12 -25.20 -18.11
CA SER A 321 -3.98 -24.76 -16.71
C SER A 321 -2.71 -25.30 -16.08
N LYS A 322 -2.33 -26.54 -16.43
CA LYS A 322 -1.04 -27.15 -16.05
C LYS A 322 0.13 -26.26 -16.45
N TYR A 323 0.23 -25.89 -17.74
CA TYR A 323 1.33 -25.05 -18.21
C TYR A 323 1.31 -23.66 -17.60
N VAL A 324 0.15 -23.01 -17.52
CA VAL A 324 0.03 -21.68 -16.89
C VAL A 324 0.44 -21.72 -15.42
N THR A 325 -0.01 -22.73 -14.67
CA THR A 325 0.32 -22.88 -13.25
C THR A 325 1.82 -23.16 -13.07
N ILE A 326 2.39 -24.10 -13.82
CA ILE A 326 3.82 -24.43 -13.71
C ILE A 326 4.69 -23.25 -14.11
N LEU A 327 4.50 -22.70 -15.31
CA LEU A 327 5.35 -21.64 -15.84
C LEU A 327 5.17 -20.32 -15.06
N GLY A 328 3.94 -20.00 -14.67
CA GLY A 328 3.63 -18.82 -13.88
C GLY A 328 4.33 -18.85 -12.52
N HIS A 329 4.16 -19.95 -11.76
CA HIS A 329 4.78 -20.07 -10.44
C HIS A 329 6.29 -20.29 -10.50
N PHE A 330 6.81 -20.92 -11.56
CA PHE A 330 8.24 -21.00 -11.80
C PHE A 330 8.85 -19.62 -12.06
N ALA A 331 8.20 -18.79 -12.88
CA ALA A 331 8.63 -17.43 -13.12
C ALA A 331 8.59 -16.56 -11.85
N THR A 332 7.56 -16.71 -11.01
CA THR A 332 7.47 -15.96 -9.75
C THR A 332 8.52 -16.38 -8.72
N VAL A 333 8.81 -17.68 -8.55
CA VAL A 333 9.86 -18.14 -7.63
C VAL A 333 11.25 -17.72 -8.11
N LEU A 334 11.51 -17.79 -9.42
CA LEU A 334 12.76 -17.32 -10.01
C LEU A 334 12.92 -15.81 -9.77
N SER A 335 11.87 -15.03 -10.05
CA SER A 335 11.87 -13.58 -9.82
C SER A 335 12.07 -13.22 -8.34
N LEU A 336 11.42 -13.95 -7.43
CA LEU A 336 11.60 -13.81 -5.99
C LEU A 336 13.05 -14.02 -5.59
N TRP A 337 13.67 -15.11 -6.06
CA TRP A 337 15.03 -15.48 -5.68
C TRP A 337 16.08 -14.52 -6.23
N VAL A 338 15.94 -14.13 -7.50
CA VAL A 338 16.82 -13.14 -8.14
C VAL A 338 16.73 -11.80 -7.40
N ARG A 339 15.51 -11.33 -7.11
CA ARG A 339 15.34 -10.06 -6.38
C ARG A 339 15.90 -10.17 -4.96
N ALA A 340 15.61 -11.24 -4.24
CA ALA A 340 16.05 -11.43 -2.85
C ALA A 340 17.57 -11.37 -2.69
N LYS A 341 18.33 -11.95 -3.63
CA LYS A 341 19.81 -11.90 -3.63
C LYS A 341 20.39 -10.49 -3.81
N SER A 342 19.63 -9.58 -4.42
CA SER A 342 20.08 -8.20 -4.66
C SER A 342 19.80 -7.24 -3.50
N VAL A 343 19.11 -7.69 -2.44
CA VAL A 343 18.68 -6.83 -1.33
C VAL A 343 19.79 -6.69 -0.29
N ASP A 344 20.13 -5.44 0.03
CA ASP A 344 20.93 -5.14 1.21
C ASP A 344 20.00 -5.00 2.42
N ILE A 345 19.98 -6.03 3.27
CA ILE A 345 19.09 -6.12 4.43
C ILE A 345 19.41 -5.02 5.48
N LYS A 346 20.62 -4.48 5.48
CA LYS A 346 20.99 -3.39 6.42
C LYS A 346 20.45 -2.03 5.96
N ASN A 347 20.09 -1.90 4.69
CA ASN A 347 19.56 -0.67 4.12
C ASN A 347 18.02 -0.70 4.13
N THR A 348 17.42 0.16 4.95
CA THR A 348 15.96 0.29 5.09
C THR A 348 15.25 0.58 3.76
N GLU A 349 15.84 1.38 2.87
CA GLU A 349 15.29 1.67 1.55
C GLU A 349 15.27 0.40 0.69
N SER A 350 16.36 -0.37 0.68
CA SER A 350 16.45 -1.64 -0.04
C SER A 350 15.39 -2.65 0.44
N THR A 351 15.22 -2.79 1.76
CA THR A 351 14.16 -3.64 2.33
C THR A 351 12.75 -3.12 2.03
N SER A 352 12.55 -1.81 1.99
CA SER A 352 11.25 -1.20 1.64
C SER A 352 10.89 -1.44 0.17
N LEU A 353 11.87 -1.34 -0.74
CA LEU A 353 11.68 -1.68 -2.15
C LEU A 353 11.41 -3.17 -2.36
N MET A 354 12.02 -4.04 -1.56
CA MET A 354 11.69 -5.47 -1.56
C MET A 354 10.27 -5.73 -1.06
N TYR A 355 9.84 -5.05 0.00
CA TYR A 355 8.46 -5.14 0.49
C TYR A 355 7.44 -4.74 -0.60
N LEU A 356 7.68 -3.64 -1.31
CA LEU A 356 6.83 -3.24 -2.45
C LEU A 356 6.87 -4.25 -3.60
N PHE A 357 8.01 -4.91 -3.82
CA PHE A 357 8.11 -5.99 -4.81
C PHE A 357 7.29 -7.22 -4.40
N LEU A 358 7.26 -7.59 -3.12
CA LEU A 358 6.40 -8.68 -2.63
C LEU A 358 4.91 -8.38 -2.86
N TRP A 359 4.47 -7.12 -2.73
CA TRP A 359 3.11 -6.73 -3.13
C TRP A 359 2.86 -6.93 -4.63
N LYS A 360 3.84 -6.64 -5.49
CA LYS A 360 3.72 -6.92 -6.93
C LYS A 360 3.58 -8.42 -7.21
N LEU A 361 4.37 -9.26 -6.53
CA LEU A 361 4.22 -10.71 -6.62
C LEU A 361 2.84 -11.16 -6.13
N PHE A 362 2.29 -10.51 -5.10
CA PHE A 362 0.93 -10.79 -4.63
C PHE A 362 -0.15 -10.44 -5.68
N TYR A 363 0.04 -9.38 -6.46
CA TYR A 363 -0.86 -9.09 -7.60
C TYR A 363 -0.77 -10.17 -8.68
N VAL A 364 0.45 -10.62 -8.99
CA VAL A 364 0.66 -11.71 -9.96
C VAL A 364 -0.02 -12.98 -9.47
N GLU A 365 0.07 -13.29 -8.17
CA GLU A 365 -0.64 -14.42 -7.57
C GLU A 365 -2.15 -14.30 -7.79
N TYR A 366 -2.75 -13.14 -7.48
CA TYR A 366 -4.18 -12.92 -7.75
C TYR A 366 -4.57 -13.13 -9.22
N LEU A 367 -3.67 -12.85 -10.18
CA LEU A 367 -3.91 -13.12 -11.60
C LEU A 367 -3.78 -14.61 -11.95
N LEU A 368 -2.91 -15.35 -11.27
CA LEU A 368 -2.68 -16.78 -11.48
C LEU A 368 -3.78 -17.65 -10.86
N LEU A 369 -4.28 -17.29 -9.67
CA LEU A 369 -5.23 -18.11 -8.91
C LEU A 369 -6.47 -18.58 -9.71
N PRO A 370 -7.16 -17.71 -10.49
CA PRO A 370 -8.34 -18.12 -11.26
C PRO A 370 -8.02 -19.05 -12.44
N LEU A 371 -6.75 -19.12 -12.84
CA LEU A 371 -6.28 -19.92 -13.97
C LEU A 371 -5.94 -21.36 -13.55
N VAL A 372 -5.89 -21.66 -12.26
CA VAL A 372 -5.66 -23.02 -11.73
C VAL A 372 -6.95 -23.83 -11.83
N ARG A 373 -6.92 -24.94 -12.58
CA ARG A 373 -8.07 -25.82 -12.86
C ARG A 373 -7.86 -27.26 -12.47
#